data_AF-A0A970XUP2-F1
#
_entry.id   AF-A0A970XUP2-F1
#
_cell.length_a   1.000
_cell.length_b   1.000
_cell.length_c   1.000
_cell.angle_alpha   90.00
_cell.angle_beta   90.00
_cell.angle_gamma   90.00
#
_symmetry.space_group_name_H-M   'P 1'
#
loop_
_entity.id
_entity.type
_entity.pdbx_description
1 polymer ?
#
loop_
_entity_poly.entity_id
_entity_poly.type
_entity_poly.pdbx_seq_one_letter_code
_entity_poly.pdbx_strand_id
1 'polypeptide(L)' 'MRQYALIIVIAAAVSFFACWAIYRVAMRRGWHPEIRERDVHRTPKPRLGGAG' A
#
# COMPACT_ATOMS: atom_id res chain seq x y z
N MET A 1 6.20 30.39 -7.51
CA MET A 1 5.81 29.18 -8.29
C MET A 1 6.77 28.00 -8.13
N ARG A 2 8.11 28.19 -8.23
CA ARG A 2 9.09 27.10 -8.13
C ARG A 2 9.05 26.30 -6.81
N GLN A 3 8.85 26.98 -5.68
CA GLN A 3 8.77 26.33 -4.36
C GLN A 3 7.55 25.42 -4.22
N TYR A 4 6.38 25.85 -4.71
CA TYR A 4 5.17 25.02 -4.69
C TYR A 4 5.30 23.76 -5.55
N ALA A 5 5.94 23.86 -6.72
CA ALA A 5 6.23 22.70 -7.55
C ALA A 5 7.12 21.67 -6.81
N LEU A 6 8.16 22.14 -6.12
CA LEU A 6 9.03 21.26 -5.31
C LEU A 6 8.25 20.59 -4.17
N ILE A 7 7.39 21.35 -3.47
CA ILE A 7 6.55 20.80 -2.39
C ILE A 7 5.62 19.72 -2.93
N ILE A 8 4.97 19.94 -4.09
CA ILE A 8 4.08 18.95 -4.70
C ILE A 8 4.83 17.66 -5.05
N VAL A 9 6.02 17.77 -5.66
CA VAL A 9 6.83 16.61 -6.02
C VAL A 9 7.28 15.84 -4.78
N ILE A 10 7.71 16.55 -3.73
CA ILE A 10 8.12 15.92 -2.47
C ILE A 10 6.93 15.24 -1.81
N ALA A 11 5.78 15.91 -1.70
CA ALA A 11 4.58 15.35 -1.09
C ALA A 11 4.08 14.11 -1.84
N ALA A 12 4.09 14.15 -3.19
CA ALA A 12 3.74 13.00 -4.02
C ALA A 12 4.71 11.83 -3.81
N ALA A 13 6.01 12.10 -3.79
CA ALA A 13 7.03 11.07 -3.54
C ALA A 13 6.84 10.45 -2.15
N VAL A 14 6.71 11.26 -1.10
CA VAL A 14 6.51 10.78 0.28
C VAL A 14 5.25 9.93 0.37
N SER A 15 4.12 10.39 -0.21
CA SER A 15 2.86 9.66 -0.19
C SER A 15 2.97 8.31 -0.91
N PHE A 16 3.62 8.30 -2.07
CA PHE A 16 3.85 7.09 -2.87
C PHE A 16 4.75 6.09 -2.13
N PHE A 17 5.89 6.53 -1.61
CA PHE A 17 6.82 5.66 -0.89
C PHE A 17 6.25 5.15 0.42
N ALA A 18 5.48 5.97 1.15
CA ALA A 18 4.79 5.52 2.36
C ALA A 18 3.79 4.39 2.04
N CYS A 19 2.95 4.57 1.02
CA CYS A 19 2.00 3.54 0.59
C CYS A 19 2.72 2.26 0.15
N TRP A 20 3.79 2.40 -0.64
CA TRP A 20 4.59 1.27 -1.10
C TRP A 20 5.28 0.52 0.05
N ALA A 21 5.84 1.23 1.03
CA ALA A 21 6.45 0.64 2.20
C ALA A 21 5.43 -0.16 3.03
N ILE A 22 4.26 0.41 3.29
CA ILE A 22 3.16 -0.25 4.00
C ILE A 22 2.71 -1.51 3.24
N TYR A 23 2.51 -1.40 1.92
CA TYR A 23 2.18 -2.56 1.07
C TYR A 23 3.22 -3.68 1.20
N ARG A 24 4.51 -3.34 1.10
CA ARG A 24 5.61 -4.32 1.23
C ARG A 24 5.66 -4.96 2.60
N VAL A 25 5.42 -4.19 3.68
CA VAL A 25 5.39 -4.71 5.05
C VAL A 25 4.19 -5.63 5.26
N ALA A 26 2.99 -5.24 4.83
CA ALA A 26 1.79 -6.04 4.97
C ALA A 26 1.88 -7.37 4.22
N MET A 27 2.45 -7.35 3.01
CA MET A 27 2.69 -8.56 2.24
C MET A 27 3.73 -9.46 2.89
N ARG A 28 4.82 -8.89 3.43
CA ARG A 28 5.83 -9.67 4.18
C ARG A 28 5.29 -10.27 5.47
N ARG A 29 4.39 -9.56 6.18
CA ARG A 29 3.84 -10.00 7.47
C ARG A 29 2.63 -10.91 7.33
N GLY A 30 2.21 -11.23 6.10
CA GLY A 30 1.05 -12.09 5.86
C GLY A 30 -0.26 -11.44 6.31
N TRP A 31 -0.36 -10.10 6.28
CA TRP A 31 -1.61 -9.36 6.53
C TRP A 31 -2.57 -9.47 5.34
N HIS A 32 -2.71 -10.69 4.84
CA HIS A 32 -3.72 -11.09 3.89
C HIS A 32 -4.60 -12.14 4.58
N PRO A 33 -5.91 -12.14 4.33
CA PRO A 33 -6.76 -13.23 4.78
C PRO A 33 -6.27 -14.54 4.15
N GLU A 34 -6.46 -15.63 4.88
CA GLU A 34 -6.22 -16.98 4.36
C GLU A 34 -7.14 -17.22 3.16
N ILE A 35 -6.54 -17.67 2.04
CA ILE A 35 -7.28 -17.98 0.81
C ILE A 35 -8.09 -19.24 1.10
N ARG A 36 -9.40 -19.10 1.23
CA ARG A 36 -10.28 -20.26 1.47
C ARG A 36 -10.46 -21.02 0.16
N GLU A 37 -10.52 -22.35 0.23
CA GLU A 37 -10.67 -23.22 -0.94
C GLU A 37 -11.95 -22.97 -1.76
N ARG A 38 -12.92 -22.25 -1.18
CA ARG A 38 -14.14 -21.80 -1.87
C ARG A 38 -13.96 -20.54 -2.73
N ASP A 39 -12.87 -19.79 -2.55
CA ASP A 39 -12.67 -18.52 -3.24
C ASP A 39 -12.03 -18.76 -4.61
N VAL A 40 -12.72 -18.33 -5.68
CA VAL A 40 -12.23 -18.36 -7.06
C VAL A 40 -10.94 -17.53 -7.23
N HIS A 41 -10.68 -16.60 -6.31
CA HIS A 41 -9.55 -15.68 -6.36
C HIS A 41 -8.35 -16.27 -5.61
N ARG A 42 -7.32 -16.66 -6.37
CA ARG A 42 -6.06 -17.18 -5.81
C ARG A 42 -5.04 -16.11 -5.43
N THR A 43 -5.27 -14.84 -5.77
CA THR A 43 -4.35 -13.74 -5.45
C THR A 43 -4.76 -13.06 -4.14
N PRO A 44 -3.97 -13.19 -3.06
CA PRO A 44 -4.29 -12.57 -1.80
C PRO A 44 -4.11 -11.05 -1.92
N LYS A 45 -5.20 -10.31 -1.78
CA LYS A 45 -5.15 -8.85 -1.66
C LYS A 45 -4.82 -8.45 -0.21
N PRO A 46 -3.80 -7.62 0.05
CA PRO A 46 -3.55 -7.09 1.40
C PRO A 46 -4.79 -6.37 1.90
N ARG A 47 -5.26 -6.70 3.11
CA ARG A 47 -6.29 -5.90 3.78
C ARG A 47 -5.61 -4.72 4.44
N LEU A 48 -5.24 -3.74 3.63
CA LEU A 48 -4.61 -2.49 4.04
C LEU A 48 -5.51 -1.27 3.91
N GLY A 49 -6.77 -1.45 3.48
CA GLY A 49 -7.78 -0.39 3.35
C GLY A 49 -8.20 0.28 4.67
N GLY A 50 -7.40 0.14 5.73
CA GLY A 50 -7.64 0.67 7.07
C GLY A 50 -6.43 0.48 7.97
N ALA A 51 -5.21 0.77 7.48
CA ALA A 51 -4.05 0.95 8.36
C ALA A 51 -4.10 2.34 9.04
N GLY A 52 -5.26 2.67 9.60
CA GLY A 52 -5.52 3.83 10.45
C GLY A 52 -6.07 3.35 11.79
#